data_AF-A0A7W0VGG6-F1
#
_entry.id   AF-A0A7W0VGG6-F1
#
_cell.length_a   1.000
_cell.length_b   1.000
_cell.length_c   1.000
_cell.angle_alpha   90.00
_cell.angle_beta   90.00
_cell.angle_gamma   90.00
#
_symmetry.space_group_name_H-M   'P 1'
#
loop_
_entity.id
_entity.type
_entity.pdbx_description
1 polymer ?
#
loop_
_entity_poly.entity_id
_entity_poly.type
_entity_poly.pdbx_seq_one_letter_code
_entity_poly.pdbx_strand_id
1 'polypeptide(L)'
;DVVSATPSKRTPTAAATDDTSALVNADLALSGLGAVDDKPLGGTVLWILVGLLYAIPLAMLLARSYQLRTRGQREEAAEVRVARKKVEALLDQAATSPARDVAGALGGALRELARVLGVSISSTGPDGDLFAKLETESFAPTAALIPLSSDVRSNAAGLLRRWLADTRRGSATKRVSTAAIVLVLLAAPHAEASPLEEGRVAYQQAMEMSSDATARKAAFSRAAIALGEAARALPDRPELLTDWGNAALGAGDVATAALAYRRALALDGGNARAQHNLAWLRSRQSDAFRPGASGATDTLLFFHTWPRARKLIVGAAAFAVAILLLVPWAGRRRRGLTGLSVIPFVVWLAMIGSVVLETDHGDDGVVMDDVVMRAADSAGAPAALSQPLPRGVEVTVLERRDAWTRIRIANGTSGWVPGGSVERVAR
;
A
#
# COMPACT_ATOMS: atom_id res chain seq x y z
N ASP A 1 -90.07 -1.38 27.92
CA ASP A 1 -89.18 -1.32 26.75
C ASP A 1 -88.72 0.10 26.47
N VAL A 2 -87.53 0.18 25.88
CA VAL A 2 -86.77 1.37 25.42
C VAL A 2 -85.86 2.01 26.47
N VAL A 3 -84.64 1.46 26.56
CA VAL A 3 -83.43 2.16 27.01
C VAL A 3 -82.60 2.49 25.77
N SER A 4 -82.23 3.75 25.67
CA SER A 4 -81.48 4.42 24.61
C SER A 4 -80.06 3.85 24.43
N ALA A 5 -79.68 3.55 23.18
CA ALA A 5 -78.31 3.21 22.81
C ALA A 5 -77.76 4.24 21.81
N THR A 6 -76.81 5.04 22.26
CA THR A 6 -75.93 5.89 21.44
C THR A 6 -74.85 5.02 20.76
N PRO A 7 -74.56 5.18 19.46
CA PRO A 7 -73.51 4.42 18.81
C PRO A 7 -72.12 4.97 19.19
N SER A 8 -71.30 4.10 19.79
CA SER A 8 -69.90 4.30 20.12
C SER A 8 -69.05 4.55 18.87
N LYS A 9 -68.20 5.59 18.93
CA LYS A 9 -67.18 5.91 17.91
C LYS A 9 -66.20 4.73 17.79
N ARG A 10 -66.16 4.10 16.62
CA ARG A 10 -65.10 3.14 16.26
C ARG A 10 -63.77 3.89 16.13
N THR A 11 -62.81 3.52 16.96
CA THR A 11 -61.39 3.80 16.80
C THR A 11 -60.93 3.28 15.43
N PRO A 12 -60.20 4.05 14.61
CA PRO A 12 -59.67 3.52 13.37
C PRO A 12 -58.58 2.49 13.70
N THR A 13 -58.86 1.23 13.36
CA THR A 13 -57.87 0.18 13.19
C THR A 13 -56.78 0.70 12.26
N ALA A 14 -55.54 0.69 12.75
CA ALA A 14 -54.34 0.98 11.98
C ALA A 14 -54.36 0.14 10.69
N ALA A 15 -54.65 0.81 9.58
CA ALA A 15 -54.55 0.22 8.26
C ALA A 15 -53.10 -0.21 8.05
N ALA A 16 -52.91 -1.46 7.65
CA ALA A 16 -51.65 -1.94 7.12
C ALA A 16 -51.25 -1.02 5.95
N THR A 17 -50.33 -0.10 6.22
CA THR A 17 -49.73 0.74 5.19
C THR A 17 -49.01 -0.17 4.22
N ASP A 18 -49.41 -0.08 2.96
CA ASP A 18 -48.85 -0.78 1.81
C ASP A 18 -47.31 -0.87 1.90
N ASP A 19 -46.77 -2.07 2.17
CA ASP A 19 -45.32 -2.33 2.37
C ASP A 19 -44.46 -1.92 1.16
N THR A 20 -45.08 -1.70 0.00
CA THR A 20 -44.44 -1.17 -1.21
C THR A 20 -44.10 0.32 -1.08
N SER A 21 -45.00 1.11 -0.48
CA SER A 21 -44.76 2.53 -0.13
C SER A 21 -43.68 2.68 0.94
N ALA A 22 -43.49 1.64 1.76
CA ALA A 22 -42.50 1.61 2.82
C ALA A 22 -41.05 1.46 2.31
N LEU A 23 -40.76 1.22 1.03
CA LEU A 23 -39.37 1.19 0.52
C LEU A 23 -39.04 2.39 -0.39
N VAL A 24 -39.96 3.33 -0.53
CA VAL A 24 -39.77 4.55 -1.32
C VAL A 24 -38.53 5.31 -0.78
N ASN A 25 -37.59 5.61 -1.69
CA ASN A 25 -36.28 6.25 -1.46
C ASN A 25 -35.11 5.36 -1.00
N ALA A 26 -35.30 4.05 -0.79
CA ALA A 26 -34.17 3.12 -0.67
C ALA A 26 -33.61 2.80 -2.07
N ASP A 27 -32.28 2.73 -2.22
CA ASP A 27 -31.64 2.34 -3.48
C ASP A 27 -31.57 0.81 -3.58
N LEU A 28 -32.57 0.22 -4.23
CA LEU A 28 -32.68 -1.22 -4.48
C LEU A 28 -32.12 -1.64 -5.85
N ALA A 29 -31.31 -0.80 -6.53
CA ALA A 29 -30.61 -1.27 -7.72
C ALA A 29 -29.57 -2.35 -7.33
N LEU A 30 -29.31 -3.33 -8.19
CA LEU A 30 -28.16 -4.24 -8.06
C LEU A 30 -26.91 -3.62 -8.69
N SER A 31 -25.73 -4.02 -8.21
CA SER A 31 -24.47 -3.69 -8.87
C SER A 31 -24.39 -4.29 -10.30
N GLY A 32 -23.64 -3.65 -11.20
CA GLY A 32 -23.37 -4.21 -12.53
C GLY A 32 -22.55 -5.51 -12.45
N LEU A 33 -22.65 -6.37 -13.48
CA LEU A 33 -22.00 -7.70 -13.47
C LEU A 33 -20.48 -7.65 -13.20
N GLY A 34 -19.77 -6.64 -13.69
CA GLY A 34 -18.33 -6.46 -13.43
C GLY A 34 -17.99 -5.78 -12.10
N ALA A 35 -18.93 -5.08 -11.47
CA ALA A 35 -18.68 -4.31 -10.26
C ALA A 35 -18.53 -5.18 -9.01
N VAL A 36 -19.04 -6.41 -9.02
CA VAL A 36 -18.77 -7.40 -7.95
C VAL A 36 -17.32 -7.85 -7.94
N ASP A 37 -16.64 -7.77 -9.09
CA ASP A 37 -15.23 -8.12 -9.23
C ASP A 37 -14.27 -7.02 -8.81
N ASP A 38 -14.77 -5.79 -8.66
CA ASP A 38 -14.03 -4.69 -8.10
C ASP A 38 -13.82 -4.91 -6.59
N LYS A 39 -12.60 -5.34 -6.26
CA LYS A 39 -12.14 -5.45 -4.87
C LYS A 39 -11.22 -4.28 -4.52
N PRO A 40 -11.30 -3.72 -3.31
CA PRO A 40 -10.32 -2.76 -2.84
C PRO A 40 -8.92 -3.40 -2.86
N LEU A 41 -7.90 -2.61 -3.20
CA LEU A 41 -6.50 -3.06 -3.21
C LEU A 41 -6.14 -3.65 -1.84
N GLY A 42 -5.84 -4.94 -1.77
CA GLY A 42 -5.61 -5.66 -0.53
C GLY A 42 -4.61 -6.81 -0.68
N GLY A 43 -4.31 -7.47 0.45
CA GLY A 43 -3.45 -8.66 0.48
C GLY A 43 -2.02 -8.42 -0.02
N THR A 44 -1.44 -9.43 -0.66
CA THR A 44 -0.03 -9.44 -1.10
C THR A 44 0.30 -8.31 -2.08
N VAL A 45 -0.60 -7.97 -3.00
CA VAL A 45 -0.39 -6.94 -4.01
C VAL A 45 -0.22 -5.56 -3.36
N LEU A 46 -1.06 -5.24 -2.37
CA LEU A 46 -0.96 -4.00 -1.60
C LEU A 46 0.42 -3.90 -0.91
N TRP A 47 0.87 -4.97 -0.26
CA TRP A 47 2.17 -4.98 0.43
C TRP A 47 3.36 -4.89 -0.52
N ILE A 48 3.29 -5.51 -1.71
CA ILE A 48 4.31 -5.36 -2.75
C ILE A 48 4.38 -3.90 -3.21
N LEU A 49 3.23 -3.29 -3.52
CA LEU A 49 3.16 -1.91 -3.98
C LEU A 49 3.71 -0.93 -2.93
N VAL A 50 3.26 -1.07 -1.67
CA VAL A 50 3.76 -0.28 -0.54
C VAL A 50 5.27 -0.49 -0.37
N GLY A 51 5.75 -1.73 -0.39
CA GLY A 51 7.17 -2.05 -0.28
C GLY A 51 8.02 -1.39 -1.38
N LEU A 52 7.55 -1.42 -2.63
CA LEU A 52 8.22 -0.75 -3.76
C LEU A 52 8.28 0.78 -3.58
N LEU A 53 7.19 1.40 -3.09
CA LEU A 53 7.14 2.83 -2.81
C LEU A 53 8.14 3.27 -1.74
N TYR A 54 8.51 2.42 -0.77
CA TYR A 54 9.59 2.70 0.17
C TYR A 54 10.98 2.37 -0.39
N ALA A 55 11.13 1.20 -1.02
CA ALA A 55 12.42 0.65 -1.39
C ALA A 55 13.11 1.40 -2.55
N ILE A 56 12.37 1.73 -3.61
CA ILE A 56 12.92 2.40 -4.81
C ILE A 56 13.54 3.76 -4.48
N PRO A 57 12.83 4.71 -3.82
CA PRO A 57 13.39 6.03 -3.57
C PRO A 57 14.56 5.98 -2.56
N LEU A 58 14.52 5.07 -1.58
CA LEU A 58 15.65 4.86 -0.66
C LEU A 58 16.88 4.31 -1.38
N ALA A 59 16.70 3.33 -2.26
CA ALA A 59 17.77 2.80 -3.10
C ALA A 59 18.37 3.88 -4.01
N MET A 60 17.52 4.74 -4.60
CA MET A 60 17.99 5.89 -5.39
C MET A 60 18.79 6.88 -4.55
N LEU A 61 18.33 7.21 -3.35
CA LEU A 61 19.05 8.09 -2.43
C LEU A 61 20.42 7.53 -2.09
N LEU A 62 20.48 6.26 -1.67
CA LEU A 62 21.72 5.55 -1.32
C LEU A 62 22.67 5.44 -2.51
N ALA A 63 22.17 5.05 -3.68
CA ALA A 63 22.96 4.95 -4.90
C ALA A 63 23.52 6.31 -5.31
N ARG A 64 22.71 7.38 -5.21
CA ARG A 64 23.14 8.72 -5.60
C ARG A 64 24.14 9.31 -4.62
N SER A 65 23.94 9.13 -3.31
CA SER A 65 24.90 9.54 -2.29
C SER A 65 26.22 8.79 -2.44
N TYR A 66 26.16 7.49 -2.74
CA TYR A 66 27.34 6.67 -2.99
C TYR A 66 28.08 7.12 -4.26
N GLN A 67 27.36 7.38 -5.35
CA GLN A 67 27.94 7.93 -6.58
C GLN A 67 28.66 9.24 -6.32
N LEU A 68 28.03 10.19 -5.60
CA LEU A 68 28.64 11.48 -5.29
C LEU A 68 29.89 11.33 -4.42
N ARG A 69 29.85 10.44 -3.42
CA ARG A 69 31.00 10.17 -2.55
C ARG A 69 32.17 9.51 -3.28
N THR A 70 31.87 8.69 -4.28
CA THR A 70 32.89 7.95 -5.05
C THR A 70 33.30 8.63 -6.36
N ARG A 71 32.76 9.83 -6.68
CA ARG A 71 33.14 10.57 -7.90
C ARG A 71 34.63 10.86 -7.96
N GLY A 72 35.20 11.44 -6.90
CA GLY A 72 36.64 11.71 -6.83
C GLY A 72 37.47 10.44 -7.01
N GLN A 73 37.15 9.37 -6.27
CA GLN A 73 37.84 8.09 -6.41
C GLN A 73 37.75 7.48 -7.82
N ARG A 74 36.63 7.68 -8.54
CA ARG A 74 36.44 7.20 -9.91
C ARG A 74 37.18 8.05 -10.93
N GLU A 75 37.25 9.36 -10.73
CA GLU A 75 38.03 10.30 -11.54
C GLU A 75 39.52 9.98 -11.39
N GLU A 76 40.02 9.85 -10.16
CA GLU A 76 41.37 9.37 -9.86
C GLU A 76 41.66 8.02 -10.52
N ALA A 77 40.76 7.03 -10.40
CA ALA A 77 40.92 5.73 -11.05
C ALA A 77 40.81 5.77 -12.60
N ALA A 78 40.19 6.80 -13.17
CA ALA A 78 40.18 7.02 -14.62
C ALA A 78 41.50 7.63 -15.09
N GLU A 79 42.04 8.61 -14.37
CA GLU A 79 43.35 9.20 -14.62
C GLU A 79 44.47 8.15 -14.56
N VAL A 80 44.46 7.28 -13.53
CA VAL A 80 45.40 6.15 -13.41
C VAL A 80 45.33 5.23 -14.62
N ARG A 81 44.12 4.91 -15.10
CA ARG A 81 43.95 4.03 -16.28
C ARG A 81 44.46 4.66 -17.56
N VAL A 82 44.23 5.97 -17.76
CA VAL A 82 44.72 6.70 -18.93
C VAL A 82 46.25 6.77 -18.91
N ALA A 83 46.85 7.15 -17.79
CA ALA A 83 48.30 7.21 -17.61
C ALA A 83 48.96 5.83 -17.84
N ARG A 84 48.37 4.76 -17.28
CA ARG A 84 48.83 3.38 -17.49
C ARG A 84 48.80 3.00 -18.98
N LYS A 85 47.67 3.21 -19.65
CA LYS A 85 47.51 2.82 -21.07
C LYS A 85 48.50 3.56 -21.97
N LYS A 86 48.83 4.81 -21.63
CA LYS A 86 49.85 5.61 -22.32
C LYS A 86 51.25 5.00 -22.17
N VAL A 87 51.63 4.55 -20.97
CA VAL A 87 52.91 3.86 -20.74
C VAL A 87 52.96 2.52 -21.50
N GLU A 88 51.89 1.71 -21.45
CA GLU A 88 51.82 0.44 -22.19
C GLU A 88 51.99 0.64 -23.70
N ALA A 89 51.27 1.60 -24.29
CA ALA A 89 51.39 1.92 -25.71
C ALA A 89 52.82 2.38 -26.11
N LEU A 90 53.48 3.15 -25.26
CA LEU A 90 54.87 3.60 -25.51
C LEU A 90 55.88 2.46 -25.35
N LEU A 91 55.64 1.50 -24.44
CA LEU A 91 56.46 0.29 -24.32
C LEU A 91 56.35 -0.61 -25.56
N ASP A 92 55.15 -0.72 -26.13
CA ASP A 92 54.94 -1.46 -27.37
C ASP A 92 55.67 -0.78 -28.55
N GLN A 93 55.57 0.56 -28.66
CA GLN A 93 56.29 1.35 -29.68
C GLN A 93 57.81 1.29 -29.51
N ALA A 94 58.31 1.22 -28.28
CA ALA A 94 59.74 1.14 -27.99
C ALA A 94 60.43 -0.10 -28.60
N ALA A 95 59.65 -1.13 -28.96
CA ALA A 95 60.17 -2.32 -29.62
C ALA A 95 60.47 -2.15 -31.11
N THR A 96 59.82 -1.19 -31.77
CA THR A 96 59.80 -1.06 -33.24
C THR A 96 60.28 0.30 -33.72
N SER A 97 60.15 1.35 -32.91
CA SER A 97 60.47 2.73 -33.28
C SER A 97 61.84 3.15 -32.76
N PRO A 98 62.52 4.14 -33.41
CA PRO A 98 63.83 4.62 -32.98
C PRO A 98 63.85 5.10 -31.53
N ALA A 99 64.93 4.79 -30.81
CA ALA A 99 65.09 5.15 -29.39
C ALA A 99 64.96 6.67 -29.15
N ARG A 100 65.43 7.50 -30.09
CA ARG A 100 65.35 8.96 -30.04
C ARG A 100 63.92 9.50 -29.88
N ASP A 101 62.95 8.84 -30.52
CA ASP A 101 61.56 9.33 -30.58
C ASP A 101 60.71 8.85 -29.40
N VAL A 102 61.04 7.67 -28.85
CA VAL A 102 60.22 7.00 -27.82
C VAL A 102 60.78 7.20 -26.40
N ALA A 103 62.10 7.31 -26.23
CA ALA A 103 62.71 7.33 -24.90
C ALA A 103 62.25 8.52 -24.03
N GLY A 104 62.21 9.73 -24.61
CA GLY A 104 61.74 10.93 -23.90
C GLY A 104 60.25 10.86 -23.56
N ALA A 105 59.42 10.36 -24.49
CA ALA A 105 57.99 10.20 -24.29
C ALA A 105 57.67 9.15 -23.22
N LEU A 106 58.39 8.02 -23.22
CA LEU A 106 58.25 6.95 -22.23
C LEU A 106 58.66 7.42 -20.82
N GLY A 107 59.79 8.13 -20.71
CA GLY A 107 60.20 8.75 -19.45
C GLY A 107 59.19 9.78 -18.94
N GLY A 108 58.62 10.59 -19.82
CA GLY A 108 57.53 11.52 -19.50
C GLY A 108 56.28 10.83 -18.97
N ALA A 109 55.83 9.78 -19.65
CA ALA A 109 54.64 9.00 -19.26
C ALA A 109 54.82 8.24 -17.93
N LEU A 110 56.02 7.73 -17.64
CA LEU A 110 56.34 7.11 -16.35
C LEU A 110 56.30 8.12 -15.20
N ARG A 111 56.81 9.35 -15.39
CA ARG A 111 56.71 10.42 -14.37
C ARG A 111 55.28 10.87 -14.15
N GLU A 112 54.49 10.96 -15.22
CA GLU A 112 53.06 11.26 -15.15
C GLU A 112 52.31 10.19 -14.36
N LEU A 113 52.57 8.91 -14.63
CA LEU A 113 51.99 7.79 -13.87
C LEU A 113 52.41 7.80 -12.41
N ALA A 114 53.70 8.04 -12.11
CA ALA A 114 54.19 8.13 -10.73
C ALA A 114 53.49 9.25 -9.95
N ARG A 115 53.29 10.41 -10.59
CA ARG A 115 52.57 11.55 -10.00
C ARG A 115 51.11 11.20 -9.70
N VAL A 116 50.39 10.59 -10.65
CA VAL A 116 48.98 10.21 -10.47
C VAL A 116 48.84 9.11 -9.40
N LEU A 117 49.85 8.25 -9.24
CA LEU A 117 49.88 7.21 -8.20
C LEU A 117 50.41 7.70 -6.83
N GLY A 118 50.89 8.94 -6.74
CA GLY A 118 51.52 9.47 -5.51
C GLY A 118 52.84 8.79 -5.14
N VAL A 119 53.54 8.17 -6.10
CA VAL A 119 54.81 7.48 -5.90
C VAL A 119 55.97 8.46 -6.09
N SER A 120 56.85 8.57 -5.10
CA SER A 120 58.08 9.37 -5.22
C SER A 120 59.15 8.60 -6.00
N ILE A 121 59.62 9.17 -7.10
CA ILE A 121 60.76 8.63 -7.86
C ILE A 121 62.05 9.01 -7.13
N SER A 122 62.81 8.03 -6.63
CA SER A 122 64.12 8.30 -6.04
C SER A 122 65.15 8.58 -7.12
N SER A 123 65.97 9.62 -6.93
CA SER A 123 67.12 9.93 -7.81
C SER A 123 68.27 8.93 -7.64
N THR A 124 68.22 8.13 -6.58
CA THR A 124 69.22 7.10 -6.25
C THR A 124 68.53 5.75 -6.17
N GLY A 125 69.08 4.74 -6.86
CA GLY A 125 68.52 3.38 -6.93
C GLY A 125 67.98 3.00 -8.31
N PRO A 126 67.37 1.81 -8.44
CA PRO A 126 67.05 1.18 -9.73
C PRO A 126 66.05 1.98 -10.59
N ASP A 127 65.24 2.84 -9.97
CA ASP A 127 64.28 3.69 -10.68
C ASP A 127 64.98 4.91 -11.30
N GLY A 128 65.91 5.55 -10.58
CA GLY A 128 66.76 6.63 -11.08
C GLY A 128 67.71 6.15 -12.19
N ASP A 129 68.28 4.95 -12.03
CA ASP A 129 69.14 4.32 -13.02
C ASP A 129 68.40 4.07 -14.34
N LEU A 130 67.12 3.70 -14.29
CA LEU A 130 66.30 3.54 -15.49
C LEU A 130 66.11 4.87 -16.24
N PHE A 131 65.83 5.96 -15.53
CA PHE A 131 65.67 7.27 -16.15
C PHE A 131 66.98 7.79 -16.76
N ALA A 132 68.11 7.57 -16.09
CA ALA A 132 69.44 7.91 -16.63
C ALA A 132 69.79 7.08 -17.88
N LYS A 133 69.45 5.79 -17.90
CA LYS A 133 69.60 4.92 -19.08
C LYS A 133 68.71 5.36 -20.24
N LEU A 134 67.45 5.71 -19.98
CA LEU A 134 66.53 6.25 -20.99
C LEU A 134 67.08 7.54 -21.62
N GLU A 135 67.64 8.44 -20.81
CA GLU A 135 68.26 9.67 -21.30
C GLU A 135 69.50 9.37 -22.13
N THR A 136 70.39 8.50 -21.65
CA THR A 136 71.60 8.09 -22.36
C THR A 136 71.29 7.44 -23.72
N GLU A 137 70.32 6.52 -23.78
CA GLU A 137 69.91 5.86 -25.04
C GLU A 137 69.20 6.81 -26.00
N SER A 138 68.57 7.88 -25.50
CA SER A 138 67.93 8.90 -26.35
C SER A 138 68.92 9.80 -27.09
N PHE A 139 70.12 10.01 -26.51
CA PHE A 139 71.17 10.87 -27.05
C PHE A 139 72.34 10.10 -27.67
N ALA A 140 72.29 8.77 -27.70
CA ALA A 140 73.31 7.96 -28.35
C ALA A 140 73.37 8.26 -29.87
N PRO A 141 74.57 8.22 -30.50
CA PRO A 141 74.70 8.47 -31.94
C PRO A 141 73.86 7.54 -32.82
N THR A 142 73.54 6.34 -32.33
CA THR A 142 72.73 5.31 -32.99
C THR A 142 71.23 5.37 -32.64
N ALA A 143 70.81 6.29 -31.77
CA ALA A 143 69.44 6.37 -31.26
C ALA A 143 68.38 6.64 -32.33
N ALA A 144 68.77 7.23 -33.45
CA ALA A 144 67.90 7.51 -34.58
C ALA A 144 67.66 6.29 -35.50
N LEU A 145 68.41 5.20 -35.31
CA LEU A 145 68.44 4.05 -36.22
C LEU A 145 68.02 2.74 -35.54
N ILE A 146 68.12 2.67 -34.21
CA ILE A 146 67.94 1.44 -33.44
C ILE A 146 66.85 1.67 -32.38
N PRO A 147 65.96 0.69 -32.14
CA PRO A 147 64.98 0.76 -31.05
C PRO A 147 65.65 0.70 -29.68
N LEU A 148 64.86 1.00 -28.62
CA LEU A 148 65.32 0.93 -27.24
C LEU A 148 65.81 -0.48 -26.87
N SER A 149 66.88 -0.54 -26.06
CA SER A 149 67.45 -1.82 -25.64
C SER A 149 66.42 -2.69 -24.91
N SER A 150 66.58 -4.01 -25.02
CA SER A 150 65.70 -4.96 -24.32
C SER A 150 65.82 -4.83 -22.79
N ASP A 151 67.00 -4.48 -22.27
CA ASP A 151 67.24 -4.21 -20.86
C ASP A 151 66.37 -3.03 -20.37
N VAL A 152 66.45 -1.88 -21.04
CA VAL A 152 65.67 -0.68 -20.66
C VAL A 152 64.16 -0.92 -20.76
N ARG A 153 63.69 -1.62 -21.81
CA ARG A 153 62.27 -1.98 -21.96
C ARG A 153 61.79 -2.92 -20.86
N SER A 154 62.58 -3.94 -20.52
CA SER A 154 62.22 -4.90 -19.47
C SER A 154 62.19 -4.25 -18.08
N ASN A 155 63.15 -3.35 -17.80
CA ASN A 155 63.22 -2.59 -16.54
C ASN A 155 62.03 -1.62 -16.42
N ALA A 156 61.63 -0.94 -17.50
CA ALA A 156 60.45 -0.07 -17.53
C ALA A 156 59.13 -0.86 -17.36
N ALA A 157 59.01 -2.03 -18.00
CA ALA A 157 57.86 -2.92 -17.81
C ALA A 157 57.80 -3.49 -16.38
N GLY A 158 58.95 -3.82 -15.79
CA GLY A 158 59.08 -4.25 -14.40
C GLY A 158 58.68 -3.16 -13.41
N LEU A 159 59.09 -1.91 -13.65
CA LEU A 159 58.70 -0.74 -12.87
C LEU A 159 57.18 -0.52 -12.89
N LEU A 160 56.58 -0.54 -14.08
CA LEU A 160 55.12 -0.44 -14.25
C LEU A 160 54.38 -1.53 -13.45
N ARG A 161 54.84 -2.79 -13.53
CA ARG A 161 54.23 -3.91 -12.80
C ARG A 161 54.32 -3.73 -11.28
N ARG A 162 55.46 -3.25 -10.77
CA ARG A 162 55.66 -2.99 -9.33
C ARG A 162 54.70 -1.91 -8.82
N TRP A 163 54.65 -0.76 -9.49
CA TRP A 163 53.73 0.34 -9.12
C TRP A 163 52.25 -0.06 -9.17
N LEU A 164 51.85 -0.92 -10.12
CA LEU A 164 50.49 -1.43 -10.21
C LEU A 164 50.17 -2.55 -9.20
N ALA A 165 51.17 -3.28 -8.71
CA ALA A 165 50.97 -4.33 -7.71
C ALA A 165 50.76 -3.73 -6.31
N ASP A 166 51.47 -2.66 -5.98
CA ASP A 166 51.34 -1.99 -4.67
C ASP A 166 50.01 -1.25 -4.53
N THR A 167 49.43 -0.79 -5.64
CA THR A 167 48.11 -0.12 -5.66
C THR A 167 46.93 -1.10 -5.59
N ARG A 168 47.09 -2.36 -6.06
CA ARG A 168 46.02 -3.38 -6.01
C ARG A 168 45.75 -3.95 -4.62
N ARG A 169 46.69 -3.83 -3.68
CA ARG A 169 46.52 -4.32 -2.30
C ARG A 169 45.43 -3.59 -1.49
N GLY A 170 44.92 -2.45 -1.98
CA GLY A 170 43.89 -1.65 -1.29
C GLY A 170 42.46 -1.68 -1.86
N SER A 171 42.19 -2.37 -2.96
CA SER A 171 40.90 -2.25 -3.68
C SER A 171 40.32 -3.61 -4.11
N ALA A 172 39.83 -4.40 -3.15
CA ALA A 172 38.95 -5.54 -3.43
C ALA A 172 37.53 -5.24 -2.95
N THR A 173 36.71 -4.61 -3.80
CA THR A 173 35.26 -4.46 -3.54
C THR A 173 34.47 -5.24 -4.57
N LYS A 174 33.66 -6.17 -4.07
CA LYS A 174 32.83 -7.13 -4.82
C LYS A 174 31.76 -6.41 -5.65
N ARG A 175 31.57 -6.82 -6.91
CA ARG A 175 30.36 -6.52 -7.68
C ARG A 175 29.27 -7.50 -7.26
N VAL A 176 28.14 -6.98 -6.82
CA VAL A 176 26.92 -7.77 -6.61
C VAL A 176 26.00 -7.52 -7.81
N SER A 177 25.71 -8.59 -8.54
CA SER A 177 24.72 -8.64 -9.60
C SER A 177 23.38 -9.02 -8.98
N THR A 178 22.33 -8.22 -9.20
CA THR A 178 20.95 -8.59 -8.86
C THR A 178 20.16 -8.69 -10.15
N ALA A 179 19.84 -9.92 -10.55
CA ALA A 179 18.74 -10.24 -11.44
C ALA A 179 17.64 -10.90 -10.60
N ALA A 180 16.39 -10.50 -10.82
CA ALA A 180 15.23 -11.29 -10.45
C ALA A 180 14.08 -10.94 -11.41
N ILE A 181 13.69 -11.96 -12.19
CA ILE A 181 12.45 -12.03 -12.94
C ILE A 181 11.44 -12.71 -12.01
N VAL A 182 10.20 -12.23 -11.98
CA VAL A 182 9.06 -12.98 -11.43
C VAL A 182 8.00 -13.08 -12.52
N LEU A 183 7.71 -14.32 -12.90
CA LEU A 183 6.59 -14.72 -13.74
C LEU A 183 5.46 -15.17 -12.80
N VAL A 184 4.25 -14.66 -13.01
CA VAL A 184 3.04 -15.14 -12.34
C VAL A 184 2.16 -15.79 -13.41
N LEU A 185 1.84 -17.07 -13.20
CA LEU A 185 0.87 -17.84 -13.98
C LEU A 185 -0.46 -17.85 -13.21
N LEU A 186 -1.56 -17.48 -13.86
CA LEU A 186 -2.91 -17.64 -13.31
C LEU A 186 -3.57 -18.86 -13.94
N ALA A 187 -4.08 -19.76 -13.09
CA ALA A 187 -5.01 -20.81 -13.47
C ALA A 187 -6.45 -20.33 -13.21
N ALA A 188 -7.35 -20.57 -14.14
CA ALA A 188 -8.79 -20.33 -13.98
C ALA A 188 -9.50 -21.63 -13.56
N PRO A 189 -10.44 -21.62 -12.60
CA PRO A 189 -11.29 -22.77 -12.31
C PRO A 189 -12.59 -22.75 -13.14
N HIS A 190 -13.14 -23.96 -13.35
CA HIS A 190 -14.34 -24.26 -14.12
C HIS A 190 -15.64 -23.86 -13.41
N ALA A 191 -16.69 -23.63 -14.20
CA ALA A 191 -17.98 -23.07 -13.78
C ALA A 191 -18.97 -24.14 -13.26
N GLU A 192 -19.22 -24.12 -11.95
CA GLU A 192 -20.53 -24.45 -11.37
C GLU A 192 -21.37 -23.15 -11.35
N ALA A 193 -22.70 -23.25 -11.45
CA ALA A 193 -23.57 -22.08 -11.34
C ALA A 193 -23.35 -21.42 -9.97
N SER A 194 -22.78 -20.21 -9.98
CA SER A 194 -22.39 -19.52 -8.76
C SER A 194 -23.64 -19.09 -7.99
N PRO A 195 -23.69 -19.23 -6.65
CA PRO A 195 -24.76 -18.68 -5.80
C PRO A 195 -25.05 -17.19 -6.07
N LEU A 196 -24.07 -16.46 -6.61
CA LEU A 196 -24.22 -15.09 -7.08
C LEU A 196 -25.24 -14.95 -8.22
N GLU A 197 -25.15 -15.83 -9.22
CA GLU A 197 -26.01 -15.80 -10.39
C GLU A 197 -27.45 -16.16 -10.01
N GLU A 198 -27.62 -17.21 -9.21
CA GLU A 198 -28.92 -17.61 -8.66
C GLU A 198 -29.56 -16.47 -7.85
N GLY A 199 -28.80 -15.84 -6.96
CA GLY A 199 -29.26 -14.73 -6.14
C GLY A 199 -29.70 -13.51 -6.97
N ARG A 200 -28.96 -13.18 -8.04
CA ARG A 200 -29.31 -12.07 -8.94
C ARG A 200 -30.58 -12.36 -9.73
N VAL A 201 -30.76 -13.59 -10.22
CA VAL A 201 -31.98 -14.01 -10.92
C VAL A 201 -33.20 -13.92 -9.99
N ALA A 202 -33.09 -14.44 -8.76
CA ALA A 202 -34.16 -14.35 -7.77
C ALA A 202 -34.50 -12.89 -7.41
N TYR A 203 -33.50 -12.01 -7.37
CA TYR A 203 -33.69 -10.58 -7.12
C TYR A 203 -34.44 -9.88 -8.27
N GLN A 204 -34.05 -10.16 -9.52
CA GLN A 204 -34.72 -9.61 -10.70
C GLN A 204 -36.18 -10.04 -10.75
N GLN A 205 -36.47 -11.32 -10.50
CA GLN A 205 -37.84 -11.82 -10.38
C GLN A 205 -38.64 -11.06 -9.31
N ALA A 206 -38.03 -10.78 -8.15
CA ALA A 206 -38.69 -9.99 -7.11
C ALA A 206 -39.01 -8.56 -7.60
N MET A 207 -38.18 -7.96 -8.46
CA MET A 207 -38.42 -6.62 -8.99
C MET A 207 -39.52 -6.55 -10.05
N GLU A 208 -39.75 -7.64 -10.77
CA GLU A 208 -40.85 -7.75 -11.73
C GLU A 208 -42.21 -7.97 -11.02
N MET A 209 -42.21 -8.54 -9.82
CA MET A 209 -43.40 -8.85 -9.01
C MET A 209 -43.97 -7.61 -8.28
N SER A 210 -44.48 -6.63 -9.03
CA SER A 210 -45.03 -5.38 -8.48
C SER A 210 -46.44 -5.49 -7.88
N SER A 211 -47.23 -6.50 -8.26
CA SER A 211 -48.64 -6.64 -7.88
C SER A 211 -48.90 -7.47 -6.62
N ASP A 212 -47.99 -8.37 -6.24
CA ASP A 212 -48.12 -9.24 -5.06
C ASP A 212 -46.97 -8.99 -4.08
N ALA A 213 -47.26 -8.25 -3.02
CA ALA A 213 -46.28 -7.90 -2.00
C ALA A 213 -45.72 -9.12 -1.24
N THR A 214 -46.51 -10.19 -1.08
CA THR A 214 -46.10 -11.39 -0.33
C THR A 214 -45.18 -12.24 -1.19
N ALA A 215 -45.56 -12.49 -2.44
CA ALA A 215 -44.71 -13.21 -3.40
C ALA A 215 -43.40 -12.46 -3.64
N ARG A 216 -43.45 -11.12 -3.73
CA ARG A 216 -42.26 -10.26 -3.84
C ARG A 216 -41.33 -10.41 -2.64
N LYS A 217 -41.84 -10.35 -1.40
CA LYS A 217 -41.04 -10.56 -0.18
C LYS A 217 -40.40 -11.96 -0.16
N ALA A 218 -41.15 -12.99 -0.55
CA ALA A 218 -40.62 -14.36 -0.63
C ALA A 218 -39.51 -14.50 -1.69
N ALA A 219 -39.67 -13.85 -2.85
CA ALA A 219 -38.64 -13.81 -3.89
C ALA A 219 -37.36 -13.09 -3.40
N PHE A 220 -37.52 -11.97 -2.70
CA PHE A 220 -36.40 -11.28 -2.05
C PHE A 220 -35.72 -12.11 -0.97
N SER A 221 -36.49 -12.88 -0.19
CA SER A 221 -35.91 -13.78 0.81
C SER A 221 -35.04 -14.85 0.16
N ARG A 222 -35.44 -15.41 -0.98
CA ARG A 222 -34.61 -16.36 -1.76
C ARG A 222 -33.34 -15.69 -2.27
N ALA A 223 -33.45 -14.48 -2.82
CA ALA A 223 -32.31 -13.70 -3.27
C ALA A 223 -31.32 -13.39 -2.12
N ALA A 224 -31.83 -13.04 -0.94
CA ALA A 224 -31.02 -12.74 0.24
C ALA A 224 -30.23 -13.97 0.73
N ILE A 225 -30.81 -15.16 0.66
CA ILE A 225 -30.12 -16.41 1.02
C ILE A 225 -28.96 -16.68 0.06
N ALA A 226 -29.23 -16.70 -1.25
CA ALA A 226 -28.23 -17.01 -2.28
C ALA A 226 -27.12 -15.95 -2.36
N LEU A 227 -27.47 -14.65 -2.32
CA LEU A 227 -26.47 -13.57 -2.24
C LEU A 227 -25.69 -13.59 -0.92
N GLY A 228 -26.31 -14.00 0.18
CA GLY A 228 -25.63 -14.18 1.47
C GLY A 228 -24.65 -15.35 1.47
N GLU A 229 -24.93 -16.42 0.71
CA GLU A 229 -23.96 -17.50 0.44
C GLU A 229 -22.79 -17.01 -0.41
N ALA A 230 -23.08 -16.29 -1.49
CA ALA A 230 -22.05 -15.67 -2.32
C ALA A 230 -21.16 -14.70 -1.51
N ALA A 231 -21.77 -13.86 -0.66
CA ALA A 231 -21.06 -12.92 0.20
C ALA A 231 -20.22 -13.61 1.28
N ARG A 232 -20.63 -14.79 1.77
CA ARG A 232 -19.81 -15.61 2.68
C ARG A 232 -18.62 -16.24 1.96
N ALA A 233 -18.77 -16.63 0.70
CA ALA A 233 -17.69 -17.17 -0.12
C ALA A 233 -16.70 -16.07 -0.56
N LEU A 234 -17.21 -14.87 -0.83
CA LEU A 234 -16.45 -13.70 -1.30
C LEU A 234 -16.66 -12.50 -0.36
N PRO A 235 -16.18 -12.57 0.90
CA PRO A 235 -16.45 -11.56 1.91
C PRO A 235 -15.70 -10.24 1.68
N ASP A 236 -14.82 -10.18 0.70
CA ASP A 236 -14.01 -9.01 0.34
C ASP A 236 -14.63 -8.14 -0.76
N ARG A 237 -15.88 -8.43 -1.17
CA ARG A 237 -16.59 -7.73 -2.25
C ARG A 237 -17.64 -6.77 -1.70
N PRO A 238 -17.36 -5.46 -1.60
CA PRO A 238 -18.29 -4.50 -0.99
C PRO A 238 -19.61 -4.38 -1.78
N GLU A 239 -19.57 -4.41 -3.11
CA GLU A 239 -20.79 -4.35 -3.94
C GLU A 239 -21.69 -5.57 -3.76
N LEU A 240 -21.12 -6.76 -3.56
CA LEU A 240 -21.88 -7.98 -3.27
C LEU A 240 -22.54 -7.93 -1.89
N LEU A 241 -21.83 -7.40 -0.90
CA LEU A 241 -22.39 -7.17 0.43
C LEU A 241 -23.54 -6.15 0.38
N THR A 242 -23.42 -5.09 -0.43
CA THR A 242 -24.51 -4.15 -0.67
C THR A 242 -25.70 -4.80 -1.35
N ASP A 243 -25.46 -5.63 -2.38
CA ASP A 243 -26.52 -6.37 -3.08
C ASP A 243 -27.25 -7.35 -2.15
N TRP A 244 -26.51 -8.07 -1.30
CA TRP A 244 -27.07 -8.91 -0.25
C TRP A 244 -27.94 -8.09 0.73
N GLY A 245 -27.45 -6.93 1.15
CA GLY A 245 -28.21 -6.02 2.01
C GLY A 245 -29.50 -5.52 1.38
N ASN A 246 -29.47 -5.19 0.08
CA ASN A 246 -30.66 -4.79 -0.68
C ASN A 246 -31.70 -5.92 -0.75
N ALA A 247 -31.25 -7.16 -0.96
CA ALA A 247 -32.13 -8.32 -0.99
C ALA A 247 -32.78 -8.58 0.36
N ALA A 248 -31.98 -8.50 1.45
CA ALA A 248 -32.47 -8.62 2.82
C ALA A 248 -33.48 -7.51 3.15
N LEU A 249 -33.21 -6.27 2.74
CA LEU A 249 -34.10 -5.14 2.92
C LEU A 249 -35.43 -5.34 2.18
N GLY A 250 -35.38 -5.81 0.93
CA GLY A 250 -36.57 -6.18 0.14
C GLY A 250 -37.39 -7.32 0.77
N ALA A 251 -36.74 -8.23 1.50
CA ALA A 251 -37.39 -9.29 2.27
C ALA A 251 -37.99 -8.77 3.59
N GLY A 252 -37.67 -7.55 4.01
CA GLY A 252 -38.04 -6.98 5.31
C GLY A 252 -37.13 -7.38 6.48
N ASP A 253 -35.98 -8.00 6.19
CA ASP A 253 -34.95 -8.32 7.17
C ASP A 253 -33.98 -7.14 7.34
N VAL A 254 -34.40 -6.21 8.20
CA VAL A 254 -33.67 -4.98 8.52
C VAL A 254 -32.31 -5.25 9.17
N ALA A 255 -32.20 -6.32 9.96
CA ALA A 255 -30.98 -6.63 10.69
C ALA A 255 -29.88 -7.13 9.78
N THR A 256 -30.22 -8.09 8.92
CA THR A 256 -29.30 -8.58 7.89
C THR A 256 -28.91 -7.46 6.92
N ALA A 257 -29.85 -6.60 6.53
CA ALA A 257 -29.55 -5.45 5.67
C ALA A 257 -28.54 -4.48 6.33
N ALA A 258 -28.78 -4.08 7.59
CA ALA A 258 -27.88 -3.21 8.33
C ALA A 258 -26.48 -3.83 8.47
N LEU A 259 -26.40 -5.13 8.81
CA LEU A 259 -25.13 -5.86 8.90
C LEU A 259 -24.38 -5.88 7.57
N ALA A 260 -25.08 -6.16 6.48
CA ALA A 260 -24.50 -6.24 5.14
C ALA A 260 -23.95 -4.89 4.67
N TYR A 261 -24.69 -3.79 4.84
CA TYR A 261 -24.20 -2.45 4.50
C TYR A 261 -23.02 -2.04 5.38
N ARG A 262 -23.06 -2.36 6.68
CA ARG A 262 -21.93 -2.10 7.58
C ARG A 262 -20.68 -2.85 7.16
N ARG A 263 -20.82 -4.11 6.73
CA ARG A 263 -19.71 -4.91 6.18
C ARG A 263 -19.17 -4.30 4.89
N ALA A 264 -20.04 -3.86 3.98
CA ALA A 264 -19.62 -3.18 2.76
C ALA A 264 -18.82 -1.91 3.08
N LEU A 265 -19.29 -1.09 4.02
CA LEU A 265 -18.63 0.16 4.43
C LEU A 265 -17.34 -0.07 5.23
N ALA A 266 -17.21 -1.19 5.92
CA ALA A 266 -15.95 -1.57 6.57
C ALA A 266 -14.85 -1.89 5.56
N LEU A 267 -15.21 -2.42 4.38
CA LEU A 267 -14.29 -2.68 3.28
C LEU A 267 -14.03 -1.45 2.42
N ASP A 268 -15.11 -0.76 2.06
CA ASP A 268 -15.10 0.47 1.27
C ASP A 268 -16.01 1.52 1.90
N GLY A 269 -15.42 2.35 2.76
CA GLY A 269 -16.11 3.46 3.40
C GLY A 269 -16.67 4.49 2.42
N GLY A 270 -16.29 4.46 1.14
CA GLY A 270 -16.80 5.33 0.08
C GLY A 270 -17.98 4.76 -0.72
N ASN A 271 -18.47 3.57 -0.39
CA ASN A 271 -19.55 2.93 -1.15
C ASN A 271 -20.87 3.73 -1.02
N ALA A 272 -21.20 4.51 -2.05
CA ALA A 272 -22.33 5.43 -2.03
C ALA A 272 -23.68 4.72 -1.82
N ARG A 273 -23.86 3.53 -2.40
CA ARG A 273 -25.09 2.73 -2.27
C ARG A 273 -25.29 2.24 -0.84
N ALA A 274 -24.25 1.64 -0.25
CA ALA A 274 -24.29 1.19 1.13
C ALA A 274 -24.48 2.36 2.12
N GLN A 275 -23.82 3.51 1.88
CA GLN A 275 -24.01 4.72 2.68
C GLN A 275 -25.45 5.21 2.62
N HIS A 276 -26.01 5.33 1.42
CA HIS A 276 -27.39 5.81 1.20
C HIS A 276 -28.41 4.90 1.90
N ASN A 277 -28.29 3.59 1.71
CA ASN A 277 -29.25 2.63 2.28
C ASN A 277 -29.11 2.49 3.80
N LEU A 278 -27.89 2.55 4.35
CA LEU A 278 -27.70 2.57 5.79
C LEU A 278 -28.24 3.87 6.41
N ALA A 279 -28.04 5.02 5.75
CA ALA A 279 -28.61 6.29 6.19
C ALA A 279 -30.13 6.25 6.18
N TRP A 280 -30.73 5.65 5.14
CA TRP A 280 -32.17 5.41 5.07
C TRP A 280 -32.65 4.53 6.23
N LEU A 281 -31.94 3.43 6.56
CA LEU A 281 -32.27 2.58 7.71
C LEU A 281 -32.20 3.35 9.03
N ARG A 282 -31.14 4.11 9.26
CA ARG A 282 -30.96 4.96 10.45
C ARG A 282 -32.08 5.98 10.60
N SER A 283 -32.55 6.56 9.50
CA SER A 283 -33.66 7.53 9.49
C SER A 283 -34.99 6.95 9.97
N ARG A 284 -35.13 5.62 10.02
CA ARG A 284 -36.33 4.94 10.52
C ARG A 284 -36.23 4.45 11.95
N GLN A 285 -35.02 4.40 12.50
CA GLN A 285 -34.80 4.10 13.91
C GLN A 285 -35.18 5.31 14.77
N SER A 286 -35.47 5.07 16.05
CA SER A 286 -35.66 6.18 17.00
C SER A 286 -34.34 6.89 17.28
N ASP A 287 -34.40 8.17 17.65
CA ASP A 287 -33.20 8.99 17.91
C ASP A 287 -32.27 8.39 18.98
N ALA A 288 -32.80 7.62 19.92
CA ALA A 288 -32.02 6.97 20.97
C ALA A 288 -31.06 5.88 20.45
N PHE A 289 -31.33 5.32 19.26
CA PHE A 289 -30.54 4.24 18.67
C PHE A 289 -29.71 4.69 17.45
N ARG A 290 -29.92 5.91 16.95
CA ARG A 290 -29.16 6.47 15.84
C ARG A 290 -27.73 6.78 16.28
N PRO A 291 -26.69 6.27 15.58
CA PRO A 291 -25.32 6.72 15.79
C PRO A 291 -25.23 8.25 15.65
N GLY A 292 -24.44 8.89 16.51
CA GLY A 292 -24.23 10.33 16.45
C GLY A 292 -23.75 10.77 15.06
N ALA A 293 -24.25 11.90 14.57
CA ALA A 293 -23.78 12.48 13.31
C ALA A 293 -22.27 12.76 13.40
N SER A 294 -21.57 12.53 12.29
CA SER A 294 -20.12 12.76 12.16
C SER A 294 -19.76 14.16 12.65
N GLY A 295 -18.83 14.26 13.59
CA GLY A 295 -18.48 15.53 14.22
C GLY A 295 -17.73 16.47 13.27
N ALA A 296 -17.50 17.72 13.70
CA ALA A 296 -16.63 18.64 12.96
C ALA A 296 -15.22 18.06 12.73
N THR A 297 -14.75 17.22 13.67
CA THR A 297 -13.51 16.45 13.55
C THR A 297 -13.53 15.48 12.39
N ASP A 298 -14.66 14.86 12.08
CA ASP A 298 -14.77 13.90 10.98
C ASP A 298 -14.77 14.60 9.63
N THR A 299 -15.25 15.85 9.59
CA THR A 299 -15.20 16.70 8.40
C THR A 299 -13.77 17.20 8.15
N LEU A 300 -13.07 17.64 9.20
CA LEU A 300 -11.71 18.17 9.09
C LEU A 300 -10.66 17.06 8.88
N LEU A 301 -10.84 15.91 9.54
CA LEU A 301 -9.95 14.76 9.47
C LEU A 301 -10.55 13.66 8.59
N PHE A 302 -11.32 14.01 7.54
CA PHE A 302 -12.03 13.05 6.68
C PHE A 302 -11.17 11.87 6.16
N PHE A 303 -9.84 12.02 6.11
CA PHE A 303 -8.93 10.93 5.79
C PHE A 303 -8.92 9.78 6.81
N HIS A 304 -9.47 9.98 8.02
CA HIS A 304 -9.62 8.91 9.02
C HIS A 304 -10.66 7.85 8.61
N THR A 305 -11.68 8.22 7.82
CA THR A 305 -12.69 7.28 7.31
C THR A 305 -12.24 6.53 6.06
N TRP A 306 -11.07 6.86 5.51
CA TRP A 306 -10.58 6.20 4.31
C TRP A 306 -10.23 4.74 4.57
N PRO A 307 -10.43 3.84 3.59
CA PRO A 307 -9.98 2.46 3.70
C PRO A 307 -8.48 2.38 4.02
N ARG A 308 -8.09 1.44 4.89
CA ARG A 308 -6.71 1.25 5.34
C ARG A 308 -5.71 1.14 4.18
N ALA A 309 -6.09 0.44 3.11
CA ALA A 309 -5.27 0.32 1.91
C ALA A 309 -4.95 1.68 1.27
N ARG A 310 -5.94 2.57 1.16
CA ARG A 310 -5.76 3.92 0.62
C ARG A 310 -4.83 4.75 1.51
N LYS A 311 -4.99 4.68 2.83
CA LYS A 311 -4.09 5.35 3.80
C LYS A 311 -2.64 4.89 3.60
N LEU A 312 -2.41 3.58 3.45
CA LEU A 312 -1.08 2.98 3.22
C LEU A 312 -0.45 3.44 1.91
N ILE A 313 -1.21 3.44 0.80
CA ILE A 313 -0.71 3.85 -0.52
C ILE A 313 -0.37 5.34 -0.53
N VAL A 314 -1.28 6.19 -0.05
CA VAL A 314 -1.07 7.65 -0.01
C VAL A 314 0.10 8.00 0.90
N GLY A 315 0.20 7.35 2.06
CA GLY A 315 1.35 7.49 2.97
C GLY A 315 2.65 7.10 2.27
N ALA A 316 2.73 5.89 1.69
CA ALA A 316 3.94 5.42 1.02
C ALA A 316 4.34 6.29 -0.19
N ALA A 317 3.37 6.79 -0.96
CA ALA A 317 3.62 7.72 -2.05
C ALA A 317 4.16 9.07 -1.55
N ALA A 318 3.58 9.61 -0.48
CA ALA A 318 4.08 10.84 0.15
C ALA A 318 5.52 10.66 0.67
N PHE A 319 5.83 9.52 1.31
CA PHE A 319 7.19 9.17 1.68
C PHE A 319 8.12 9.13 0.47
N ALA A 320 7.71 8.47 -0.61
CA ALA A 320 8.52 8.36 -1.82
C ALA A 320 8.85 9.75 -2.39
N VAL A 321 7.87 10.64 -2.48
CA VAL A 321 8.07 12.03 -2.91
C VAL A 321 9.01 12.78 -1.97
N ALA A 322 8.84 12.64 -0.65
CA ALA A 322 9.72 13.27 0.33
C ALA A 322 11.19 12.83 0.14
N ILE A 323 11.43 11.53 -0.01
CA ILE A 323 12.78 11.00 -0.24
C ILE A 323 13.33 11.45 -1.59
N LEU A 324 12.55 11.43 -2.67
CA LEU A 324 12.99 11.89 -3.98
C LEU A 324 13.36 13.39 -3.99
N LEU A 325 12.70 14.22 -3.18
CA LEU A 325 13.08 15.62 -2.99
C LEU A 325 14.41 15.78 -2.22
N LEU A 326 14.75 14.82 -1.35
CA LEU A 326 16.02 14.78 -0.63
C LEU A 326 17.17 14.18 -1.45
N VAL A 327 16.88 13.46 -2.54
CA VAL A 327 17.91 12.92 -3.44
C VAL A 327 18.77 14.08 -3.96
N PRO A 328 20.11 13.99 -3.88
CA PRO A 328 20.99 15.07 -4.32
C PRO A 328 21.11 15.09 -5.85
N TRP A 329 20.06 15.60 -6.50
CA TRP A 329 20.02 15.91 -7.93
C TRP A 329 21.02 17.05 -8.26
N ALA A 330 21.50 17.10 -9.51
CA ALA A 330 22.46 18.12 -9.93
C ALA A 330 21.76 19.49 -10.09
N GLY A 331 22.31 20.57 -9.53
CA GLY A 331 21.78 21.94 -9.68
C GLY A 331 21.96 22.83 -8.44
N ARG A 332 21.79 24.17 -8.58
CA ARG A 332 22.05 25.19 -7.53
C ARG A 332 20.83 25.54 -6.66
N ARG A 333 19.62 25.08 -7.03
CA ARG A 333 18.33 25.35 -6.32
C ARG A 333 18.09 24.50 -5.03
N ARG A 334 19.13 23.98 -4.40
CA ARG A 334 19.04 22.86 -3.42
C ARG A 334 18.41 23.19 -2.07
N ARG A 335 18.59 24.42 -1.54
CA ARG A 335 18.11 24.78 -0.19
C ARG A 335 16.58 24.94 -0.11
N GLY A 336 15.93 25.31 -1.21
CA GLY A 336 14.46 25.44 -1.26
C GLY A 336 13.74 24.09 -1.36
N LEU A 337 14.32 23.13 -2.09
CA LEU A 337 13.71 21.81 -2.31
C LEU A 337 13.71 20.93 -1.06
N THR A 338 14.73 21.05 -0.20
CA THR A 338 14.74 20.37 1.10
C THR A 338 13.62 20.87 2.02
N GLY A 339 13.33 22.17 2.02
CA GLY A 339 12.18 22.73 2.75
C GLY A 339 10.84 22.21 2.22
N LEU A 340 10.72 21.99 0.90
CA LEU A 340 9.53 21.44 0.29
C LEU A 340 9.25 19.98 0.69
N SER A 341 10.26 19.22 1.11
CA SER A 341 10.10 17.83 1.56
C SER A 341 9.31 17.68 2.88
N VAL A 342 9.17 18.77 3.65
CA VAL A 342 8.45 18.76 4.94
C VAL A 342 6.97 18.44 4.73
N ILE A 343 6.34 19.03 3.70
CA ILE A 343 4.91 18.84 3.40
C ILE A 343 4.56 17.36 3.18
N PRO A 344 5.18 16.64 2.23
CA PRO A 344 4.89 15.22 2.04
C PRO A 344 5.29 14.36 3.25
N PHE A 345 6.29 14.76 4.04
CA PHE A 345 6.65 14.07 5.28
C PHE A 345 5.56 14.21 6.35
N VAL A 346 4.95 15.39 6.48
CA VAL A 346 3.80 15.63 7.37
C VAL A 346 2.60 14.80 6.91
N VAL A 347 2.33 14.73 5.60
CA VAL A 347 1.26 13.86 5.07
C VAL A 347 1.53 12.38 5.39
N TRP A 348 2.78 11.92 5.22
CA TRP A 348 3.17 10.57 5.59
C TRP A 348 2.95 10.27 7.08
N LEU A 349 3.39 11.18 7.97
CA LEU A 349 3.17 11.06 9.42
C LEU A 349 1.69 11.05 9.78
N ALA A 350 0.89 11.89 9.14
CA ALA A 350 -0.56 11.93 9.34
C ALA A 350 -1.23 10.62 8.91
N MET A 351 -0.81 10.02 7.79
CA MET A 351 -1.33 8.72 7.34
C MET A 351 -0.94 7.57 8.27
N ILE A 352 0.31 7.53 8.73
CA ILE A 352 0.74 6.52 9.72
C ILE A 352 -0.01 6.72 11.03
N GLY A 353 -0.08 7.96 11.53
CA GLY A 353 -0.82 8.28 12.74
C GLY A 353 -2.29 7.86 12.63
N SER A 354 -2.93 8.12 11.50
CA SER A 354 -4.31 7.69 11.22
C SER A 354 -4.50 6.17 11.23
N VAL A 355 -3.52 5.39 10.76
CA VAL A 355 -3.56 3.91 10.81
C VAL A 355 -3.24 3.38 12.22
N VAL A 356 -2.33 4.02 12.95
CA VAL A 356 -1.93 3.59 14.30
C VAL A 356 -2.99 3.95 15.34
N LEU A 357 -3.67 5.09 15.16
CA LEU A 357 -4.75 5.57 16.02
C LEU A 357 -6.13 5.05 15.59
N GLU A 358 -6.19 4.21 14.55
CA GLU A 358 -7.42 3.57 14.13
C GLU A 358 -7.89 2.67 15.28
N THR A 359 -8.83 3.18 16.08
CA THR A 359 -9.53 2.37 17.08
C THR A 359 -10.29 1.29 16.33
N ASP A 360 -10.09 0.03 16.69
CA ASP A 360 -10.73 -1.11 16.05
C ASP A 360 -12.25 -0.91 16.03
N HIS A 361 -12.78 -0.54 14.86
CA HIS A 361 -14.21 -0.70 14.53
C HIS A 361 -14.57 -2.19 14.42
N GLY A 362 -13.60 -3.09 14.61
CA GLY A 362 -13.80 -4.53 14.63
C GLY A 362 -14.77 -4.98 15.72
N ASP A 363 -14.98 -4.16 16.74
CA ASP A 363 -15.95 -4.42 17.80
C ASP A 363 -17.35 -3.88 17.48
N ASP A 364 -17.57 -3.25 16.34
CA ASP A 364 -18.93 -2.90 15.94
C ASP A 364 -19.73 -4.14 15.55
N GLY A 365 -21.00 -4.16 15.94
CA GLY A 365 -21.95 -5.23 15.68
C GLY A 365 -23.33 -4.68 15.36
N VAL A 366 -24.18 -5.58 14.86
CA VAL A 366 -25.59 -5.31 14.60
C VAL A 366 -26.43 -6.32 15.39
N VAL A 367 -27.48 -5.81 16.02
CA VAL A 367 -28.45 -6.62 16.76
C VAL A 367 -29.32 -7.38 15.75
N MET A 368 -29.35 -8.70 15.83
CA MET A 368 -30.04 -9.55 14.86
C MET A 368 -31.51 -9.77 15.21
N ASP A 369 -31.84 -9.81 16.51
CA ASP A 369 -33.18 -10.07 17.03
C ASP A 369 -33.59 -9.02 18.06
N ASP A 370 -34.90 -8.80 18.21
CA ASP A 370 -35.43 -7.92 19.24
C ASP A 370 -35.10 -8.48 20.63
N VAL A 371 -34.25 -7.77 21.39
CA VAL A 371 -33.68 -8.32 22.63
C VAL A 371 -33.70 -7.33 23.77
N VAL A 372 -33.98 -7.83 24.97
CA VAL A 372 -33.92 -7.02 26.19
C VAL A 372 -32.47 -6.88 26.62
N MET A 373 -31.95 -5.65 26.52
CA MET A 373 -30.64 -5.31 27.07
C MET A 373 -30.72 -5.29 28.60
N ARG A 374 -29.80 -5.98 29.28
CA ARG A 374 -29.80 -6.17 30.74
C ARG A 374 -28.65 -5.45 31.42
N ALA A 375 -28.81 -5.10 32.69
CA ALA A 375 -27.77 -4.42 33.46
C ALA A 375 -26.57 -5.32 33.83
N ALA A 376 -26.78 -6.64 33.90
CA ALA A 376 -25.75 -7.63 34.23
C ALA A 376 -25.85 -8.88 33.32
N ASP A 377 -24.81 -9.70 33.33
CA ASP A 377 -24.62 -10.94 32.55
C ASP A 377 -25.45 -12.12 33.07
N SER A 378 -26.71 -11.87 33.43
CA SER A 378 -27.63 -12.91 33.90
C SER A 378 -29.06 -12.70 33.39
N ALA A 379 -29.78 -13.80 33.20
CA ALA A 379 -31.16 -13.77 32.70
C ALA A 379 -32.15 -13.10 33.67
N GLY A 380 -31.84 -13.08 34.96
CA GLY A 380 -32.64 -12.43 36.01
C GLY A 380 -32.34 -10.95 36.21
N ALA A 381 -31.30 -10.41 35.57
CA ALA A 381 -30.93 -9.00 35.73
C ALA A 381 -32.02 -8.06 35.18
N PRO A 382 -32.25 -6.90 35.83
CA PRO A 382 -33.21 -5.92 35.35
C PRO A 382 -32.83 -5.39 33.96
N ALA A 383 -33.83 -4.97 33.20
CA ALA A 383 -33.63 -4.34 31.91
C ALA A 383 -32.85 -3.02 32.07
N ALA A 384 -31.83 -2.82 31.24
CA ALA A 384 -31.05 -1.59 31.18
C ALA A 384 -31.76 -0.48 30.38
N LEU A 385 -32.79 -0.82 29.62
CA LEU A 385 -33.63 0.10 28.84
C LEU A 385 -35.10 -0.17 29.15
N SER A 386 -35.92 0.89 29.05
CA SER A 386 -37.37 0.79 29.21
C SER A 386 -38.06 0.08 28.03
N GLN A 387 -37.39 -0.02 26.89
CA GLN A 387 -37.87 -0.70 25.69
C GLN A 387 -36.84 -1.74 25.23
N PRO A 388 -37.27 -2.85 24.61
CA PRO A 388 -36.35 -3.81 24.01
C PRO A 388 -35.52 -3.13 22.92
N LEU A 389 -34.30 -3.61 22.74
CA LEU A 389 -33.40 -3.17 21.69
C LEU A 389 -33.89 -3.77 20.36
N PRO A 390 -34.33 -2.96 19.39
CA PRO A 390 -34.85 -3.49 18.15
C PRO A 390 -33.74 -4.09 17.28
N ARG A 391 -34.10 -5.06 16.45
CA ARG A 391 -33.22 -5.62 15.44
C ARG A 391 -32.75 -4.57 14.41
N GLY A 392 -31.53 -4.71 13.92
CA GLY A 392 -30.89 -3.76 13.00
C GLY A 392 -30.26 -2.53 13.66
N VAL A 393 -30.25 -2.45 14.98
CA VAL A 393 -29.52 -1.40 15.71
C VAL A 393 -28.02 -1.69 15.69
N GLU A 394 -27.26 -0.65 15.36
CA GLU A 394 -25.79 -0.65 15.42
C GLU A 394 -25.31 -0.49 16.87
N VAL A 395 -24.38 -1.33 17.28
CA VAL A 395 -23.84 -1.37 18.64
C VAL A 395 -22.34 -1.57 18.63
N THR A 396 -21.64 -1.08 19.66
CA THR A 396 -20.23 -1.41 19.88
C THR A 396 -20.14 -2.50 20.94
N VAL A 397 -19.58 -3.66 20.58
CA VAL A 397 -19.27 -4.76 21.48
C VAL A 397 -18.12 -4.35 22.39
N LEU A 398 -18.32 -4.45 23.70
CA LEU A 398 -17.27 -4.10 24.68
C LEU A 398 -16.57 -5.33 25.23
N GLU A 399 -17.33 -6.39 25.46
CA GLU A 399 -16.86 -7.59 26.13
C GLU A 399 -17.72 -8.79 25.72
N ARG A 400 -17.15 -9.97 25.60
CA ARG A 400 -17.90 -11.22 25.37
C ARG A 400 -17.51 -12.24 26.43
N ARG A 401 -18.52 -12.83 27.08
CA ARG A 401 -18.39 -13.86 28.12
C ARG A 401 -19.33 -14.98 27.78
N ASP A 402 -18.85 -16.21 27.60
CA ASP A 402 -19.67 -17.40 27.33
C ASP A 402 -21.01 -17.13 26.60
N ALA A 403 -22.12 -17.00 27.34
CA ALA A 403 -23.47 -16.79 26.83
C ALA A 403 -23.91 -15.32 26.65
N TRP A 404 -23.11 -14.34 27.04
CA TRP A 404 -23.44 -12.91 27.10
C TRP A 404 -22.41 -12.02 26.41
N THR A 405 -22.90 -10.98 25.75
CA THR A 405 -22.10 -9.93 25.13
C THR A 405 -22.48 -8.60 25.75
N ARG A 406 -21.48 -7.88 26.27
CA ARG A 406 -21.65 -6.50 26.70
C ARG A 406 -21.56 -5.60 25.49
N ILE A 407 -22.56 -4.76 25.30
CA ILE A 407 -22.67 -3.82 24.20
C ILE A 407 -22.86 -2.40 24.72
N ARG A 408 -22.50 -1.42 23.88
CA ARG A 408 -22.78 0.00 24.03
C ARG A 408 -23.63 0.44 22.85
N ILE A 409 -24.75 1.09 23.13
CA ILE A 409 -25.61 1.69 22.10
C ILE A 409 -25.20 3.15 21.85
N ALA A 410 -25.74 3.75 20.78
CA ALA A 410 -25.38 5.10 20.35
C ALA A 410 -25.54 6.20 21.42
N ASN A 411 -26.54 6.08 22.30
CA ASN A 411 -26.76 7.05 23.39
C ASN A 411 -25.75 6.94 24.56
N GLY A 412 -24.75 6.04 24.47
CA GLY A 412 -23.73 5.83 25.48
C GLY A 412 -24.09 4.82 26.57
N THR A 413 -25.34 4.35 26.64
CA THR A 413 -25.76 3.32 27.59
C THR A 413 -25.08 1.99 27.26
N SER A 414 -24.62 1.28 28.29
CA SER A 414 -24.04 -0.05 28.14
C SER A 414 -24.87 -1.09 28.88
N GLY A 415 -24.90 -2.31 28.36
CA GLY A 415 -25.61 -3.43 28.96
C GLY A 415 -25.24 -4.76 28.31
N TRP A 416 -25.86 -5.83 28.78
CA TRP A 416 -25.60 -7.20 28.37
C TRP A 416 -26.75 -7.75 27.55
N VAL A 417 -26.42 -8.45 26.47
CA VAL A 417 -27.36 -9.17 25.61
C VAL A 417 -26.86 -10.60 25.42
N PRO A 418 -27.73 -11.58 25.12
CA PRO A 418 -27.32 -12.93 24.76
C PRO A 418 -26.32 -12.93 23.60
N GLY A 419 -25.34 -13.83 23.67
CA GLY A 419 -24.22 -13.89 22.73
C GLY A 419 -24.63 -14.09 21.27
N GLY A 420 -25.74 -14.78 21.01
CA GLY A 420 -26.26 -15.03 19.67
C GLY A 420 -27.04 -13.85 19.06
N SER A 421 -27.43 -12.86 19.86
CA SER A 421 -28.29 -11.76 19.41
C SER A 421 -27.53 -10.65 18.69
N VAL A 422 -26.19 -10.67 18.67
CA VAL A 422 -25.35 -9.63 18.05
C VAL A 422 -24.30 -10.27 17.15
N GLU A 423 -24.34 -9.90 15.88
CA GLU A 423 -23.34 -10.29 14.89
C GLU A 423 -22.34 -9.15 14.65
N ARG A 424 -21.04 -9.48 14.58
CA ARG A 424 -19.98 -8.48 14.32
C ARG A 424 -19.92 -8.07 12.85
N VAL A 425 -19.57 -6.81 12.65
CA VAL A 425 -19.32 -6.23 11.34
C VAL A 425 -18.01 -6.77 10.77
N ALA A 426 -16.90 -6.71 11.51
CA ALA A 426 -15.66 -7.37 11.11
C ALA A 426 -15.69 -8.85 11.54
N ARG A 427 -15.31 -9.75 10.62
CA ARG A 427 -14.99 -11.15 10.94
C ARG A 427 -13.50 -11.34 11.07
#